data_AF-A0A917YJZ1-F1
#
_entry.id   AF-A0A917YJZ1-F1
#
_cell.length_a   1.000
_cell.length_b   1.000
_cell.length_c   1.000
_cell.angle_alpha   90.00
_cell.angle_beta   90.00
_cell.angle_gamma   90.00
#
_symmetry.space_group_name_H-M   'P 1'
#
loop_
_entity.id
_entity.type
_entity.pdbx_description
1 polymer ?
#
loop_
_entity_poly.entity_id
_entity_poly.type
_entity_poly.pdbx_seq_one_letter_code
_entity_poly.pdbx_strand_id
1 'polypeptide(L)'
;MTREQQIAAEVAARYGCPVPDAAVQMLPVGKSSWQAPVWDPKTNQLRYPDAEARKRAARDAPYIRARKAPVRAEEIAARRAEVARMHAEGVWSSEIARRLGVNPSTISTDLFVLGLEPVKPPTSIFAKKTPYAVHPAVLARNARIAELAALGWTADQIGLDVGFSRKVVRAVAAKLGIEIKHPERPKAKPRVKAECSATRAAILSRRAEVRRLIEAGHYMSEVSRILCLSNRVVALDVKRMGLQPVSGVSMTSAKSERLAMQREQQSQRRARVQALYNQGMTVSAIAAEVGVHVITARKDLRALGFAILPQKEALMRGRSGRAAEIREAIAKRDDVIRDLVADGLTQDEIASRVGLAVNTVRRTLARLGLRTGRVNVIEIRRQKVAKMRAAGATLAEITAALGISSYTVTMDIRALGLVGEKNAKAERQKQVERLRAEGMSIRKMAEALRVSHATISVDIAELGLAGKPNRPMKAAA
;
A
#
# COMPACT_ATOMS: atom_id res chain seq x y z
N MET A 1 -25.23 -48.52 24.05
CA MET A 1 -24.15 -47.53 23.88
C MET A 1 -24.31 -46.46 24.92
N THR A 2 -23.29 -46.18 25.72
CA THR A 2 -23.30 -45.02 26.63
C THR A 2 -23.16 -43.72 25.82
N ARG A 3 -23.49 -42.58 26.44
CA ARG A 3 -23.39 -41.28 25.78
C ARG A 3 -21.94 -40.98 25.36
N GLU A 4 -20.97 -41.44 26.14
CA GLU A 4 -19.54 -41.35 25.83
C GLU A 4 -19.19 -42.13 24.55
N GLN A 5 -19.73 -43.34 24.38
CA GLN A 5 -19.51 -44.16 23.19
C GLN A 5 -20.13 -43.54 21.93
N GLN A 6 -21.29 -42.91 22.05
CA GLN A 6 -21.92 -42.18 20.94
C GLN A 6 -21.07 -40.97 20.51
N ILE A 7 -20.55 -40.20 21.48
CA ILE A 7 -19.68 -39.05 21.19
C ILE A 7 -18.34 -39.51 20.59
N ALA A 8 -17.74 -40.57 21.13
CA ALA A 8 -16.50 -41.15 20.59
C ALA A 8 -16.68 -41.58 19.13
N ALA A 9 -17.78 -42.26 18.81
CA ALA A 9 -18.13 -42.67 17.45
C ALA A 9 -18.38 -41.46 16.52
N GLU A 10 -19.07 -40.42 16.98
CA GLU A 10 -19.32 -39.21 16.19
C GLU A 10 -18.02 -38.44 15.89
N VAL A 11 -17.13 -38.32 16.88
CA VAL A 11 -15.81 -37.70 16.70
C VAL A 11 -14.96 -38.53 15.74
N ALA A 12 -14.96 -39.86 15.89
CA ALA A 12 -14.21 -40.75 15.00
C ALA A 12 -14.69 -40.65 13.56
N ALA A 13 -16.01 -40.61 13.33
CA ALA A 13 -16.60 -40.42 12.01
C ALA A 13 -16.26 -39.05 11.41
N ARG A 14 -16.25 -37.99 12.23
CA ARG A 14 -15.97 -36.62 11.76
C ARG A 14 -14.50 -36.41 11.35
N TYR A 15 -13.57 -37.05 12.05
CA TYR A 15 -12.13 -36.81 11.87
C TYR A 15 -11.39 -37.99 11.22
N GLY A 16 -12.08 -39.09 10.92
CA GLY A 16 -11.50 -40.26 10.25
C GLY A 16 -10.43 -40.96 11.07
N CYS A 17 -10.47 -40.84 12.41
CA CYS A 17 -9.49 -41.47 13.31
C CYS A 17 -10.20 -42.25 14.43
N PRO A 18 -9.74 -43.46 14.78
CA PRO A 18 -10.32 -44.21 15.89
C PRO A 18 -10.03 -43.47 17.21
N VAL A 19 -11.09 -43.18 17.96
CA VAL A 19 -10.99 -42.56 19.30
C VAL A 19 -11.24 -43.67 20.33
N PRO A 20 -10.28 -43.98 21.23
CA PRO A 20 -10.50 -44.95 22.29
C PRO A 20 -11.64 -44.48 23.22
N ASP A 21 -12.50 -45.40 23.67
CA ASP A 21 -13.62 -45.09 24.58
C ASP A 21 -13.15 -44.34 25.85
N ALA A 22 -11.93 -44.65 26.33
CA ALA A 22 -11.32 -43.99 27.50
C ALA A 22 -10.82 -42.55 27.24
N ALA A 23 -10.80 -42.08 25.99
CA ALA A 23 -10.26 -40.76 25.63
C ALA A 23 -11.30 -39.63 25.74
N VAL A 24 -12.60 -39.94 25.86
CA VAL A 24 -13.68 -38.95 25.93
C VAL A 24 -14.05 -38.68 27.38
N GLN A 25 -13.57 -37.55 27.93
CA GLN A 25 -14.02 -37.05 29.24
C GLN A 25 -15.20 -36.09 29.09
N MET A 26 -16.34 -36.42 29.71
CA MET A 26 -17.43 -35.47 29.87
C MET A 26 -17.11 -34.47 30.98
N LEU A 27 -16.91 -33.20 30.62
CA LEU A 27 -16.76 -32.12 31.58
C LEU A 27 -18.12 -31.42 31.79
N PRO A 28 -18.55 -31.18 33.04
CA PRO A 28 -19.75 -30.40 33.33
C PRO A 28 -19.65 -29.00 32.70
N VAL A 29 -20.78 -28.49 32.19
CA VAL A 29 -20.85 -27.13 31.65
C VAL A 29 -20.38 -26.14 32.72
N GLY A 30 -19.34 -25.37 32.41
CA GLY A 30 -18.74 -24.38 33.33
C GLY A 30 -17.53 -24.88 34.12
N LYS A 31 -17.16 -26.17 34.05
CA LYS A 31 -15.90 -26.68 34.59
C LYS A 31 -14.90 -26.88 33.46
N SER A 32 -13.78 -26.17 33.54
CA SER A 32 -12.61 -26.44 32.71
C SER A 32 -11.84 -27.61 33.33
N SER A 33 -11.20 -28.47 32.52
CA SER A 33 -10.30 -29.51 33.02
C SER A 33 -9.06 -28.95 33.72
N TRP A 34 -8.82 -27.64 33.60
CA TRP A 34 -7.72 -26.92 34.24
C TRP A 34 -8.22 -26.10 35.43
N GLN A 35 -7.39 -25.99 36.46
CA GLN A 35 -7.66 -25.08 37.57
C GLN A 35 -7.72 -23.63 37.06
N ALA A 36 -8.75 -22.89 37.51
CA ALA A 36 -8.89 -21.49 37.17
C ALA A 36 -7.69 -20.69 37.68
N PRO A 37 -7.23 -19.66 36.94
CA PRO A 37 -6.20 -18.77 37.44
C PRO A 37 -6.65 -18.08 38.73
N VAL A 38 -5.77 -18.03 39.73
CA VAL A 38 -6.03 -17.41 41.03
C VAL A 38 -5.33 -16.05 41.05
N TRP A 39 -6.05 -15.01 41.47
CA TRP A 39 -5.46 -13.70 41.67
C TRP A 39 -4.60 -13.71 42.93
N ASP A 40 -3.32 -13.35 42.82
CA ASP A 40 -2.44 -13.17 43.97
C ASP A 40 -2.49 -11.70 44.43
N PRO A 41 -3.14 -11.38 45.56
CA PRO A 41 -3.29 -10.02 46.05
C PRO A 41 -1.96 -9.40 46.48
N LYS A 42 -0.93 -10.20 46.81
CA LYS A 42 0.38 -9.69 47.25
C LYS A 42 1.20 -9.17 46.08
N THR A 43 1.15 -9.86 44.94
CA THR A 43 1.89 -9.47 43.73
C THR A 43 1.04 -8.68 42.73
N ASN A 44 -0.28 -8.56 42.97
CA ASN A 44 -1.24 -7.95 42.06
C ASN A 44 -1.19 -8.55 40.64
N GLN A 45 -0.99 -9.87 40.57
CA GLN A 45 -0.84 -10.63 39.32
C GLN A 45 -1.72 -11.87 39.33
N LEU A 46 -2.16 -12.27 38.14
CA LEU A 46 -2.94 -13.47 37.93
C LEU A 46 -1.99 -14.69 37.87
N ARG A 47 -1.98 -15.54 38.90
CA ARG A 47 -1.19 -16.78 38.92
C ARG A 47 -1.98 -17.94 38.37
N TYR A 48 -1.39 -18.69 37.45
CA TYR A 48 -1.92 -19.99 37.03
C TYR A 48 -1.26 -21.04 37.93
N PRO A 49 -2.01 -21.74 38.81
CA PRO A 49 -1.44 -22.72 39.73
C PRO A 49 -0.58 -23.77 39.03
N ASP A 50 -0.92 -24.05 37.77
CA ASP A 50 -0.25 -25.01 36.93
C ASP A 50 0.26 -24.41 35.60
N ALA A 51 0.85 -23.21 35.67
CA ALA A 51 1.43 -22.54 34.49
C ALA A 51 2.42 -23.43 33.73
N GLU A 52 3.26 -24.19 34.46
CA GLU A 52 4.27 -25.04 33.86
C GLU A 52 3.67 -26.31 33.23
N ALA A 53 2.72 -27.00 33.87
CA ALA A 53 2.07 -28.12 33.16
C ALA A 53 1.22 -27.62 31.98
N ARG A 54 0.67 -26.41 32.03
CA ARG A 54 -0.02 -25.82 30.88
C ARG A 54 0.94 -25.53 29.73
N LYS A 55 2.14 -25.01 30.01
CA LYS A 55 3.21 -24.86 29.00
C LYS A 55 3.66 -26.22 28.46
N ARG A 56 3.80 -27.23 29.34
CA ARG A 56 4.19 -28.60 28.97
C ARG A 56 3.13 -29.26 28.08
N ALA A 57 1.86 -29.25 28.49
CA ALA A 57 0.74 -29.77 27.72
C ALA A 57 0.55 -29.04 26.38
N ALA A 58 0.75 -27.72 26.34
CA ALA A 58 0.75 -26.97 25.07
C ALA A 58 1.91 -27.41 24.16
N ARG A 59 3.12 -27.60 24.71
CA ARG A 59 4.29 -28.09 23.99
C ARG A 59 4.11 -29.53 23.48
N ASP A 60 3.41 -30.33 24.25
CA ASP A 60 3.13 -31.75 24.03
C ASP A 60 1.85 -32.02 23.24
N ALA A 61 1.10 -30.97 22.89
CA ALA A 61 -0.16 -31.12 22.18
C ALA A 61 0.04 -31.88 20.86
N PRO A 62 -0.83 -32.85 20.52
CA PRO A 62 -0.63 -33.73 19.37
C PRO A 62 -0.42 -32.99 18.04
N TYR A 63 -1.07 -31.84 17.84
CA TYR A 63 -0.89 -31.02 16.64
C TYR A 63 0.47 -30.29 16.58
N ILE A 64 1.05 -29.94 17.73
CA ILE A 64 2.42 -29.40 17.81
C ILE A 64 3.42 -30.52 17.58
N ARG A 65 3.18 -31.71 18.15
CA ARG A 65 3.97 -32.92 17.88
C ARG A 65 3.88 -33.36 16.43
N ALA A 66 2.71 -33.28 15.79
CA ALA A 66 2.54 -33.59 14.36
C ALA A 66 3.25 -32.57 13.45
N ARG A 67 3.21 -31.27 13.80
CA ARG A 67 4.02 -30.24 13.14
C ARG A 67 5.53 -30.41 13.36
N LYS A 68 5.90 -31.09 14.45
CA LYS A 68 7.27 -31.45 14.82
C LYS A 68 7.51 -32.94 14.66
N ALA A 69 6.75 -33.64 13.80
CA ALA A 69 7.15 -34.98 13.42
C ALA A 69 8.60 -34.82 12.94
N PRO A 70 9.56 -35.50 13.57
CA PRO A 70 10.96 -35.28 13.25
C PRO A 70 11.10 -35.57 11.77
N VAL A 71 11.34 -34.53 10.97
CA VAL A 71 11.96 -34.69 9.66
C VAL A 71 13.13 -35.62 9.94
N ARG A 72 13.13 -36.79 9.29
CA ARG A 72 14.03 -37.87 9.70
C ARG A 72 15.45 -37.29 9.70
N ALA A 73 16.27 -37.64 10.70
CA ALA A 73 17.63 -37.11 10.78
C ALA A 73 18.39 -37.33 9.44
N GLU A 74 18.07 -38.43 8.77
CA GLU A 74 18.48 -38.79 7.40
C GLU A 74 18.04 -37.77 6.34
N GLU A 75 16.78 -37.32 6.36
CA GLU A 75 16.26 -36.29 5.44
C GLU A 75 16.95 -34.93 5.66
N ILE A 76 17.24 -34.57 6.92
CA ILE A 76 17.99 -33.35 7.23
C ILE A 76 19.44 -33.47 6.75
N ALA A 77 20.09 -34.62 6.96
CA ALA A 77 21.44 -34.87 6.49
C ALA A 77 21.52 -34.85 4.96
N ALA A 78 20.60 -35.50 4.26
CA ALA A 78 20.50 -35.50 2.81
C ALA A 78 20.27 -34.07 2.28
N ARG A 79 19.36 -33.30 2.90
CA ARG A 79 19.14 -31.90 2.54
C ARG A 79 20.40 -31.06 2.72
N ARG A 80 21.13 -31.22 3.82
CA ARG A 80 22.36 -30.46 4.09
C ARG A 80 23.47 -30.80 3.11
N ALA A 81 23.62 -32.07 2.73
CA ALA A 81 24.55 -32.48 1.68
C ALA A 81 24.23 -31.77 0.35
N GLU A 82 22.95 -31.69 0.00
CA GLU A 82 22.50 -31.02 -1.23
C GLU A 82 22.67 -29.49 -1.16
N VAL A 83 22.41 -28.88 0.02
CA VAL A 83 22.70 -27.45 0.25
C VAL A 83 24.19 -27.15 0.09
N ALA A 84 25.08 -27.99 0.66
CA ALA A 84 26.52 -27.84 0.51
C ALA A 84 26.96 -27.95 -0.96
N ARG A 85 26.40 -28.91 -1.71
CA ARG A 85 26.65 -29.10 -3.14
C ARG A 85 26.24 -27.86 -3.96
N MET A 86 25.01 -27.37 -3.80
CA MET A 86 24.54 -26.18 -4.52
C MET A 86 25.28 -24.90 -4.11
N HIS A 87 25.72 -24.81 -2.85
CA HIS A 87 26.52 -23.70 -2.36
C HIS A 87 27.91 -23.68 -3.01
N ALA A 88 28.56 -24.85 -3.15
CA ALA A 88 29.82 -25.00 -3.86
C ALA A 88 29.72 -24.63 -5.36
N GLU A 89 28.54 -24.80 -5.97
CA GLU A 89 28.23 -24.32 -7.33
C GLU A 89 28.00 -22.80 -7.41
N GLY A 90 28.05 -22.07 -6.29
CA GLY A 90 27.81 -20.62 -6.23
C GLY A 90 26.33 -20.23 -6.27
N VAL A 91 25.41 -21.17 -6.04
CA VAL A 91 23.97 -20.88 -5.99
C VAL A 91 23.64 -20.13 -4.70
N TRP A 92 22.92 -19.02 -4.79
CA TRP A 92 22.56 -18.22 -3.61
C TRP A 92 21.39 -18.83 -2.82
N SER A 93 21.31 -18.52 -1.52
CA SER A 93 20.42 -19.22 -0.57
C SER A 93 18.93 -19.24 -0.94
N SER A 94 18.39 -18.17 -1.56
CA SER A 94 16.98 -18.13 -1.99
C SER A 94 16.70 -18.95 -3.26
N GLU A 95 17.70 -19.18 -4.11
CA GLU A 95 17.59 -20.10 -5.23
C GLU A 95 17.67 -21.55 -4.75
N ILE A 96 18.60 -21.86 -3.84
CA ILE A 96 18.68 -23.18 -3.16
C ILE A 96 17.33 -23.51 -2.50
N ALA A 97 16.75 -22.55 -1.78
CA ALA A 97 15.44 -22.72 -1.13
C ALA A 97 14.33 -23.05 -2.13
N ARG A 98 14.32 -22.38 -3.29
CA ARG A 98 13.33 -22.62 -4.35
C ARG A 98 13.49 -24.01 -4.97
N ARG A 99 14.72 -24.45 -5.24
CA ARG A 99 15.02 -25.76 -5.83
C ARG A 99 14.66 -26.91 -4.90
N LEU A 100 14.89 -26.74 -3.60
CA LEU A 100 14.59 -27.76 -2.58
C LEU A 100 13.15 -27.68 -2.04
N GLY A 101 12.35 -26.71 -2.47
CA GLY A 101 10.97 -26.54 -1.98
C GLY A 101 10.87 -26.21 -0.48
N VAL A 102 11.90 -25.59 0.09
CA VAL A 102 11.97 -25.24 1.52
C VAL A 102 11.99 -23.73 1.75
N ASN A 103 11.65 -23.31 2.97
CA ASN A 103 11.73 -21.90 3.36
C ASN A 103 13.19 -21.39 3.33
N PRO A 104 13.49 -20.17 2.82
CA PRO A 104 14.84 -19.59 2.84
C PRO A 104 15.53 -19.53 4.20
N SER A 105 14.75 -19.42 5.29
CA SER A 105 15.27 -19.45 6.66
C SER A 105 15.86 -20.82 7.02
N THR A 106 15.30 -21.90 6.47
CA THR A 106 15.80 -23.27 6.64
C THR A 106 17.18 -23.42 6.02
N ILE A 107 17.37 -22.93 4.79
CA ILE A 107 18.67 -22.94 4.10
C ILE A 107 19.70 -22.12 4.88
N SER A 108 19.31 -20.97 5.42
CA SER A 108 20.21 -20.15 6.24
C SER A 108 20.66 -20.89 7.49
N THR A 109 19.78 -21.66 8.12
CA THR A 109 20.10 -22.51 9.28
C THR A 109 21.01 -23.67 8.89
N ASP A 110 20.75 -24.32 7.75
CA ASP A 110 21.59 -25.42 7.27
C ASP A 110 23.00 -24.93 6.88
N LEU A 111 23.12 -23.79 6.20
CA LEU A 111 24.41 -23.16 5.90
C LEU A 111 25.19 -22.81 7.17
N PHE A 112 24.51 -22.26 8.19
CA PHE A 112 25.12 -21.98 9.49
C PHE A 112 25.65 -23.24 10.18
N VAL A 113 24.88 -24.33 10.18
CA VAL A 113 25.31 -25.61 10.75
C VAL A 113 26.48 -26.23 9.98
N LEU A 114 26.55 -26.00 8.66
CA LEU A 114 27.64 -26.44 7.81
C LEU A 114 28.89 -25.54 7.88
N GLY A 115 28.82 -24.41 8.60
CA GLY A 115 29.91 -23.43 8.64
C GLY A 115 30.16 -22.69 7.32
N LEU A 116 29.15 -22.64 6.44
CA LEU A 116 29.24 -22.00 5.12
C LEU A 116 28.69 -20.58 5.17
N GLU A 117 29.47 -19.60 4.71
CA GLU A 117 28.98 -18.23 4.56
C GLU A 117 27.96 -18.15 3.41
N PRO A 118 26.80 -17.50 3.59
CA PRO A 118 25.81 -17.40 2.52
C PRO A 118 26.39 -16.72 1.28
N VAL A 119 26.38 -17.41 0.14
CA VAL A 119 26.70 -16.78 -1.16
C VAL A 119 25.71 -15.64 -1.38
N LYS A 120 26.23 -14.42 -1.35
CA LYS A 120 25.45 -13.24 -1.66
C LYS A 120 24.96 -13.40 -3.11
N PRO A 121 23.67 -13.16 -3.40
CA PRO A 121 23.22 -13.18 -4.80
C PRO A 121 24.13 -12.25 -5.60
N PRO A 122 24.54 -12.63 -6.83
CA PRO A 122 25.44 -11.87 -7.69
C PRO A 122 24.77 -10.54 -7.97
N THR A 123 25.02 -9.59 -7.07
CA THR A 123 24.36 -8.29 -6.95
C THR A 123 22.85 -8.38 -7.19
N SER A 124 22.08 -8.46 -6.10
CA SER A 124 20.64 -8.29 -6.19
C SER A 124 20.29 -7.14 -7.14
N ILE A 125 19.21 -7.31 -7.89
CA ILE A 125 18.51 -6.28 -8.65
C ILE A 125 18.25 -5.02 -7.78
N PHE A 126 18.43 -5.11 -6.45
CA PHE A 126 18.30 -4.03 -5.47
C PHE A 126 19.61 -3.51 -4.84
N ALA A 127 20.77 -4.18 -4.98
CA ALA A 127 22.02 -3.88 -4.26
C ALA A 127 23.14 -3.34 -5.17
N LYS A 128 22.94 -3.37 -6.48
CA LYS A 128 23.40 -2.28 -7.32
C LYS A 128 22.12 -1.59 -7.76
N LYS A 129 21.91 -0.36 -7.27
CA LYS A 129 21.64 0.68 -8.25
C LYS A 129 22.75 0.45 -9.27
N THR A 130 22.45 -0.15 -10.41
CA THR A 130 23.09 0.31 -11.64
C THR A 130 23.16 1.83 -11.48
N PRO A 131 24.25 2.50 -11.85
CA PRO A 131 24.12 3.93 -12.07
C PRO A 131 23.01 4.06 -13.11
N TYR A 132 21.76 4.17 -12.65
CA TYR A 132 20.67 4.73 -13.40
C TYR A 132 21.31 6.01 -13.86
N ALA A 133 21.59 6.07 -15.17
CA ALA A 133 22.14 7.24 -15.80
C ALA A 133 21.43 8.40 -15.14
N VAL A 134 22.17 9.15 -14.33
CA VAL A 134 21.57 10.09 -13.39
C VAL A 134 20.74 10.98 -14.27
N HIS A 135 19.42 11.01 -14.04
CA HIS A 135 18.48 11.64 -14.97
C HIS A 135 19.06 13.00 -15.38
N PRO A 136 19.09 13.37 -16.67
CA PRO A 136 19.80 14.57 -17.13
C PRO A 136 19.42 15.83 -16.32
N ALA A 137 18.15 15.97 -15.94
CA ALA A 137 17.69 17.04 -15.04
C ALA A 137 18.36 17.05 -13.65
N VAL A 138 18.69 15.88 -13.07
CA VAL A 138 19.41 15.78 -11.80
C VAL A 138 20.87 16.17 -11.98
N LEU A 139 21.50 15.81 -13.10
CA LEU A 139 22.86 16.27 -13.42
C LEU A 139 22.90 17.79 -13.64
N ALA A 140 21.98 18.32 -14.43
CA ALA A 140 21.83 19.77 -14.66
C ALA A 140 21.59 20.53 -13.34
N ARG A 141 20.72 20.00 -12.47
CA ARG A 141 20.49 20.56 -11.13
C ARG A 141 21.75 20.53 -10.27
N ASN A 142 22.47 19.40 -10.25
CA ASN A 142 23.69 19.27 -9.45
C ASN A 142 24.78 20.23 -9.96
N ALA A 143 24.91 20.39 -11.27
CA ALA A 143 25.80 21.37 -11.89
C ALA A 143 25.40 22.80 -11.53
N ARG A 144 24.11 23.14 -11.56
CA ARG A 144 23.59 24.46 -11.15
C ARG A 144 23.85 24.74 -9.66
N ILE A 145 23.66 23.75 -8.78
CA ILE A 145 23.99 23.88 -7.36
C ILE A 145 25.49 24.14 -7.17
N ALA A 146 26.35 23.47 -7.95
CA ALA A 146 27.79 23.65 -7.89
C ALA A 146 28.24 25.03 -8.37
N GLU A 147 27.67 25.51 -9.48
CA GLU A 147 27.91 26.85 -10.04
C GLU A 147 27.56 27.94 -9.01
N LEU A 148 26.35 27.91 -8.46
CA LEU A 148 25.89 28.90 -7.49
C LEU A 148 26.70 28.84 -6.18
N ALA A 149 27.09 27.64 -5.75
CA ALA A 149 27.95 27.49 -4.58
C ALA A 149 29.34 28.10 -4.81
N ALA A 150 29.92 27.94 -6.01
CA ALA A 150 31.19 28.57 -6.38
C ALA A 150 31.10 30.11 -6.43
N LEU A 151 29.92 30.65 -6.77
CA LEU A 151 29.62 32.09 -6.66
C LEU A 151 29.40 32.57 -5.21
N GLY A 152 29.55 31.69 -4.21
CA GLY A 152 29.43 32.02 -2.79
C GLY A 152 27.98 32.14 -2.29
N TRP A 153 27.00 31.64 -3.03
CA TRP A 153 25.60 31.68 -2.62
C TRP A 153 25.34 30.80 -1.40
N THR A 154 24.43 31.24 -0.55
CA THR A 154 23.99 30.44 0.61
C THR A 154 23.02 29.34 0.19
N ALA A 155 22.93 28.27 0.98
CA ALA A 155 22.02 27.14 0.70
C ALA A 155 20.53 27.56 0.59
N ASP A 156 20.13 28.66 1.24
CA ASP A 156 18.77 29.21 1.15
C ASP A 156 18.55 29.91 -0.20
N GLN A 157 19.50 30.73 -0.65
CA GLN A 157 19.46 31.38 -1.97
C GLN A 157 19.50 30.36 -3.11
N ILE A 158 20.38 29.37 -3.03
CA ILE A 158 20.46 28.27 -4.00
C ILE A 158 19.12 27.52 -4.05
N GLY A 159 18.52 27.24 -2.88
CA GLY A 159 17.24 26.54 -2.80
C GLY A 159 16.09 27.28 -3.48
N LEU A 160 16.05 28.61 -3.37
CA LEU A 160 15.08 29.46 -4.07
C LEU A 160 15.28 29.41 -5.58
N ASP A 161 16.53 29.46 -6.08
CA ASP A 161 16.84 29.39 -7.51
C ASP A 161 16.48 28.03 -8.12
N VAL A 162 16.90 26.93 -7.47
CA VAL A 162 16.69 25.58 -8.02
C VAL A 162 15.31 24.98 -7.67
N GLY A 163 14.49 25.66 -6.86
CA GLY A 163 13.17 25.19 -6.43
C GLY A 163 13.20 24.04 -5.42
N PHE A 164 14.22 23.96 -4.56
CA PHE A 164 14.36 22.91 -3.55
C PHE A 164 14.59 23.46 -2.14
N SER A 165 14.15 22.71 -1.13
CA SER A 165 14.43 23.09 0.26
C SER A 165 15.93 23.13 0.56
N ARG A 166 16.34 24.04 1.45
CA ARG A 166 17.71 24.13 1.99
C ARG A 166 18.31 22.78 2.40
N LYS A 167 17.49 21.89 2.99
CA LYS A 167 17.94 20.56 3.43
C LYS A 167 18.39 19.70 2.24
N VAL A 168 17.68 19.77 1.12
CA VAL A 168 18.02 19.02 -0.10
C VAL A 168 19.28 19.57 -0.74
N VAL A 169 19.42 20.89 -0.85
CA VAL A 169 20.62 21.55 -1.39
C VAL A 169 21.87 21.14 -0.61
N ARG A 170 21.81 21.17 0.73
CA ARG A 170 22.92 20.74 1.60
C ARG A 170 23.29 19.28 1.41
N ALA A 171 22.29 18.40 1.29
CA ALA A 171 22.54 16.97 1.09
C ALA A 171 23.20 16.70 -0.28
N VAL A 172 22.80 17.43 -1.33
CA VAL A 172 23.42 17.34 -2.65
C VAL A 172 24.85 17.88 -2.63
N ALA A 173 25.08 19.05 -2.04
CA ALA A 173 26.40 19.64 -1.95
C ALA A 173 27.38 18.77 -1.14
N ALA A 174 26.93 18.23 0.00
CA ALA A 174 27.73 17.28 0.79
C ALA A 174 28.10 16.03 -0.02
N LYS A 175 27.17 15.50 -0.82
CA LYS A 175 27.43 14.36 -1.71
C LYS A 175 28.44 14.69 -2.82
N LEU A 176 28.46 15.95 -3.27
CA LEU A 176 29.39 16.44 -4.30
C LEU A 176 30.73 16.93 -3.71
N GLY A 177 30.90 16.94 -2.38
CA GLY A 177 32.09 17.49 -1.73
C GLY A 177 32.20 19.02 -1.84
N ILE A 178 31.08 19.72 -2.06
CA ILE A 178 31.04 21.17 -2.24
C ILE A 178 30.70 21.82 -0.90
N GLU A 179 31.57 22.71 -0.43
CA GLU A 179 31.32 23.51 0.76
C GLU A 179 30.42 24.70 0.41
N ILE A 180 29.20 24.74 0.97
CA ILE A 180 28.29 25.88 0.79
C ILE A 180 28.42 26.80 1.97
N LYS A 181 28.74 28.08 1.70
CA LYS A 181 28.76 29.17 2.68
C LYS A 181 27.48 29.12 3.51
N HIS A 182 27.64 28.81 4.78
CA HIS A 182 26.55 28.96 5.72
C HIS A 182 26.43 30.46 5.99
N PRO A 183 25.23 31.06 5.85
CA PRO A 183 25.06 32.40 6.38
C PRO A 183 25.50 32.31 7.82
N GLU A 184 26.44 33.19 8.23
CA GLU A 184 26.82 33.28 9.63
C GLU A 184 25.51 33.33 10.38
N ARG A 185 25.22 32.23 11.09
CA ARG A 185 23.97 32.13 11.82
C ARG A 185 24.06 33.31 12.76
N PRO A 186 23.25 34.37 12.60
CA PRO A 186 23.43 35.60 13.37
C PRO A 186 23.52 35.11 14.80
N LYS A 187 24.70 35.25 15.43
CA LYS A 187 25.02 34.60 16.71
C LYS A 187 23.80 34.83 17.56
N ALA A 188 23.02 33.76 17.79
CA ALA A 188 21.62 33.90 18.20
C ALA A 188 21.64 34.92 19.32
N LYS A 189 21.09 36.13 19.09
CA LYS A 189 21.30 37.32 19.94
C LYS A 189 21.38 36.77 21.36
N PRO A 190 22.55 36.83 22.03
CA PRO A 190 22.82 36.02 23.23
C PRO A 190 21.58 36.15 24.07
N ARG A 191 20.80 35.06 24.15
CA ARG A 191 19.39 35.11 24.59
C ARG A 191 19.42 35.93 25.86
N VAL A 192 18.99 37.20 25.79
CA VAL A 192 19.48 38.19 26.76
C VAL A 192 19.01 37.65 28.09
N LYS A 193 19.94 37.18 28.93
CA LYS A 193 19.56 36.51 30.19
C LYS A 193 18.71 37.45 31.05
N ALA A 194 18.77 38.76 30.79
CA ALA A 194 17.91 39.79 31.34
C ALA A 194 16.42 39.67 30.93
N GLU A 195 16.07 39.26 29.70
CA GLU A 195 14.66 38.99 29.33
C GLU A 195 14.14 37.72 30.04
N CYS A 196 15.02 36.73 30.25
CA CYS A 196 14.72 35.59 31.11
C CYS A 196 14.59 35.96 32.60
N SER A 197 15.31 36.96 33.11
CA SER A 197 15.19 37.37 34.52
C SER A 197 13.92 38.18 34.77
N ALA A 198 13.53 39.09 33.87
CA ALA A 198 12.25 39.80 33.94
C ALA A 198 11.06 38.84 33.84
N THR A 199 11.14 37.85 32.95
CA THR A 199 10.10 36.81 32.82
C THR A 199 10.09 35.89 34.06
N ARG A 200 11.25 35.61 34.66
CA ARG A 200 11.35 34.80 35.89
C ARG A 200 10.79 35.54 37.11
N ALA A 201 11.08 36.82 37.26
CA ALA A 201 10.52 37.65 38.33
C ALA A 201 8.99 37.75 38.19
N ALA A 202 8.46 37.97 36.98
CA ALA A 202 7.02 37.97 36.73
C ALA A 202 6.36 36.62 37.05
N ILE A 203 7.00 35.50 36.69
CA ILE A 203 6.51 34.15 37.03
C ILE A 203 6.52 33.90 38.54
N LEU A 204 7.55 34.36 39.26
CA LEU A 204 7.64 34.21 40.71
C LEU A 204 6.59 35.06 41.43
N SER A 205 6.41 36.32 41.02
CA SER A 205 5.36 37.20 41.53
C SER A 205 3.96 36.61 41.29
N ARG A 206 3.70 36.16 40.06
CA ARG A 206 2.44 35.45 39.72
C ARG A 206 2.22 34.22 40.60
N ARG A 207 3.26 33.42 40.85
CA ARG A 207 3.17 32.22 41.69
C ARG A 207 2.91 32.54 43.15
N ALA A 208 3.52 33.59 43.68
CA ALA A 208 3.25 34.08 45.02
C ALA A 208 1.77 34.46 45.17
N GLU A 209 1.20 35.13 44.17
CA GLU A 209 -0.21 35.50 44.17
C GLU A 209 -1.16 34.30 44.00
N VAL A 210 -0.83 33.35 43.11
CA VAL A 210 -1.56 32.07 43.01
C VAL A 210 -1.53 31.32 44.34
N ARG A 211 -0.39 31.27 45.02
CA ARG A 211 -0.26 30.66 46.36
C ARG A 211 -1.14 31.36 47.38
N ARG A 212 -1.05 32.69 47.48
CA ARG A 212 -1.83 33.51 48.41
C ARG A 212 -3.33 33.25 48.27
N LEU A 213 -3.83 33.21 47.03
CA LEU A 213 -5.26 32.96 46.77
C LEU A 213 -5.67 31.52 47.10
N ILE A 214 -4.84 30.52 46.80
CA ILE A 214 -5.11 29.12 47.15
C ILE A 214 -5.10 28.91 48.67
N GLU A 215 -4.15 29.51 49.39
CA GLU A 215 -4.05 29.48 50.86
C GLU A 215 -5.23 30.22 51.52
N ALA A 216 -5.76 31.26 50.87
CA ALA A 216 -7.01 31.92 51.25
C ALA A 216 -8.28 31.10 50.95
N GLY A 217 -8.15 29.88 50.40
CA GLY A 217 -9.26 28.96 50.15
C GLY A 217 -9.95 29.12 48.80
N HIS A 218 -9.46 29.97 47.90
CA HIS A 218 -10.04 30.12 46.57
C HIS A 218 -9.84 28.88 45.71
N TYR A 219 -10.84 28.56 44.88
CA TYR A 219 -10.73 27.47 43.91
C TYR A 219 -9.90 27.86 42.70
N MET A 220 -9.27 26.88 42.04
CA MET A 220 -8.41 27.16 40.87
C MET A 220 -9.11 27.96 39.75
N SER A 221 -10.42 27.76 39.57
CA SER A 221 -11.24 28.51 38.60
C SER A 221 -11.52 29.95 39.04
N GLU A 222 -11.54 30.23 40.33
CA GLU A 222 -11.62 31.58 40.89
C GLU A 222 -10.28 32.28 40.76
N VAL A 223 -9.18 31.61 41.12
CA VAL A 223 -7.81 32.11 40.91
C VAL A 223 -7.55 32.44 39.44
N SER A 224 -8.02 31.58 38.53
CA SER A 224 -7.97 31.80 37.08
C SER A 224 -8.71 33.07 36.65
N ARG A 225 -9.90 33.35 37.22
CA ARG A 225 -10.67 34.57 36.94
C ARG A 225 -10.02 35.82 37.55
N ILE A 226 -9.60 35.76 38.81
CA ILE A 226 -8.99 36.88 39.54
C ILE A 226 -7.70 37.35 38.87
N LEU A 227 -6.87 36.40 38.42
CA LEU A 227 -5.57 36.71 37.81
C LEU A 227 -5.60 36.74 36.27
N CYS A 228 -6.77 36.56 35.64
CA CYS A 228 -6.94 36.47 34.19
C CYS A 228 -5.99 35.44 33.54
N LEU A 229 -5.76 34.30 34.21
CA LEU A 229 -4.91 33.21 33.73
C LEU A 229 -5.75 32.05 33.23
N SER A 230 -5.25 31.24 32.29
CA SER A 230 -5.94 29.99 31.95
C SER A 230 -5.86 28.98 33.11
N ASN A 231 -6.90 28.16 33.28
CA ASN A 231 -6.93 27.08 34.28
C ASN A 231 -5.71 26.15 34.19
N ARG A 232 -5.19 25.92 32.97
CA ARG A 232 -3.99 25.12 32.75
C ARG A 232 -2.73 25.76 33.35
N VAL A 233 -2.60 27.08 33.24
CA VAL A 233 -1.45 27.82 33.80
C VAL A 233 -1.49 27.79 35.32
N VAL A 234 -2.65 28.04 35.93
CA VAL A 234 -2.86 27.94 37.38
C VAL A 234 -2.56 26.52 37.87
N ALA A 235 -3.05 25.48 37.17
CA ALA A 235 -2.77 24.08 37.50
C ALA A 235 -1.28 23.73 37.49
N LEU A 236 -0.54 24.24 36.50
CA LEU A 236 0.90 24.02 36.41
C LEU A 236 1.66 24.74 37.52
N ASP A 237 1.24 25.95 37.90
CA ASP A 237 1.87 26.69 38.98
C ASP A 237 1.58 26.07 40.35
N VAL A 238 0.33 25.69 40.63
CA VAL A 238 -0.07 24.92 41.83
C VAL A 238 0.75 23.62 41.93
N LYS A 239 0.83 22.84 40.85
CA LYS A 239 1.62 21.60 40.80
C LYS A 239 3.11 21.84 41.04
N ARG A 240 3.69 22.89 40.46
CA ARG A 240 5.12 23.22 40.64
C ARG A 240 5.45 23.74 42.03
N MET A 241 4.48 24.31 42.74
CA MET A 241 4.62 24.74 44.13
C MET A 241 4.33 23.63 45.14
N GLY A 242 3.92 22.44 44.69
CA GLY A 242 3.55 21.33 45.58
C GLY A 242 2.27 21.58 46.39
N LEU A 243 1.47 22.57 46.00
CA LEU A 243 0.20 22.86 46.66
C LEU A 243 -0.83 21.82 46.23
N GLN A 244 -1.58 21.28 47.19
CA GLN A 244 -2.77 20.50 46.88
C GLN A 244 -3.88 21.49 46.53
N PRO A 245 -4.47 21.43 45.32
CA PRO A 245 -5.60 22.28 45.01
C PRO A 245 -6.71 21.96 46.00
N VAL A 246 -7.38 23.00 46.52
CA VAL A 246 -8.58 22.83 47.35
C VAL A 246 -9.60 22.08 46.49
N SER A 247 -9.73 20.77 46.69
CA SER A 247 -10.49 19.86 45.82
C SER A 247 -11.99 19.93 46.06
N GLY A 248 -12.45 20.94 46.81
CA GLY A 248 -13.85 21.30 46.86
C GLY A 248 -14.25 21.81 45.49
N VAL A 249 -14.77 20.99 44.59
CA VAL A 249 -15.65 21.59 43.61
C VAL A 249 -16.84 22.06 44.44
N SER A 250 -16.91 23.35 44.80
CA SER A 250 -18.17 23.98 45.15
C SER A 250 -19.01 23.92 43.88
N MET A 251 -19.54 22.73 43.63
CA MET A 251 -20.60 22.54 42.68
C MET A 251 -21.72 23.34 43.28
N THR A 252 -22.13 24.41 42.59
CA THR A 252 -23.41 25.04 42.84
C THR A 252 -24.44 23.93 43.04
N SER A 253 -25.33 24.06 44.04
CA SER A 253 -26.26 22.99 44.43
C SER A 253 -26.93 22.32 43.21
N ALA A 254 -27.26 23.11 42.18
CA ALA A 254 -27.80 22.66 40.90
C ALA A 254 -26.90 21.66 40.12
N LYS A 255 -25.57 21.81 40.12
CA LYS A 255 -24.66 20.89 39.42
C LYS A 255 -24.45 19.61 40.24
N SER A 256 -24.43 19.68 41.56
CA SER A 256 -24.44 18.50 42.42
C SER A 256 -25.73 17.71 42.30
N GLU A 257 -26.88 18.39 42.29
CA GLU A 257 -28.20 17.79 42.08
C GLU A 257 -28.29 17.13 40.70
N ARG A 258 -27.83 17.80 39.63
CA ARG A 258 -27.81 17.21 38.28
C ARG A 258 -26.92 15.96 38.19
N LEU A 259 -25.76 15.97 38.85
CA LEU A 259 -24.87 14.81 38.89
C LEU A 259 -25.44 13.68 39.76
N ALA A 260 -26.12 13.99 40.85
CA ALA A 260 -26.85 13.02 41.65
C ALA A 260 -27.96 12.35 40.81
N MET A 261 -28.78 13.15 40.11
CA MET A 261 -29.82 12.68 39.20
C MET A 261 -29.24 11.82 38.06
N GLN A 262 -28.10 12.23 37.47
CA GLN A 262 -27.45 11.43 36.42
C GLN A 262 -26.90 10.10 36.95
N ARG A 263 -26.37 10.09 38.18
CA ARG A 263 -25.89 8.85 38.83
C ARG A 263 -27.05 7.91 39.15
N GLU A 264 -28.18 8.44 39.59
CA GLU A 264 -29.39 7.68 39.83
C GLU A 264 -29.92 7.06 38.54
N GLN A 265 -30.09 7.86 37.47
CA GLN A 265 -30.48 7.36 36.15
C GLN A 265 -29.51 6.30 35.61
N GLN A 266 -28.20 6.49 35.81
CA GLN A 266 -27.20 5.51 35.41
C GLN A 266 -27.31 4.22 36.23
N SER A 267 -27.61 4.31 37.52
CA SER A 267 -27.82 3.16 38.41
C SER A 267 -29.07 2.36 37.97
N GLN A 268 -30.20 3.05 37.77
CA GLN A 268 -31.44 2.44 37.29
C GLN A 268 -31.24 1.75 35.93
N ARG A 269 -30.55 2.42 35.00
CA ARG A 269 -30.21 1.85 33.70
C ARG A 269 -29.35 0.58 33.84
N ARG A 270 -28.33 0.61 34.69
CA ARG A 270 -27.47 -0.56 34.93
C ARG A 270 -28.24 -1.73 35.52
N ALA A 271 -29.15 -1.47 36.47
CA ALA A 271 -30.02 -2.50 37.03
C ALA A 271 -30.88 -3.16 35.94
N ARG A 272 -31.50 -2.37 35.05
CA ARG A 272 -32.27 -2.91 33.91
C ARG A 272 -31.41 -3.70 32.94
N VAL A 273 -30.23 -3.20 32.59
CA VAL A 273 -29.25 -3.89 31.73
C VAL A 273 -28.82 -5.23 32.34
N GLN A 274 -28.59 -5.28 33.66
CA GLN A 274 -28.24 -6.51 34.38
C GLN A 274 -29.38 -7.53 34.37
N ALA A 275 -30.62 -7.10 34.62
CA ALA A 275 -31.79 -7.98 34.59
C ALA A 275 -31.96 -8.65 33.22
N LEU A 276 -31.91 -7.88 32.14
CA LEU A 276 -32.04 -8.41 30.77
C LEU A 276 -30.87 -9.33 30.38
N TYR A 277 -29.67 -9.05 30.88
CA TYR A 277 -28.51 -9.93 30.67
C TYR A 277 -28.66 -11.28 31.39
N ASN A 278 -29.17 -11.28 32.62
CA ASN A 278 -29.44 -12.50 33.38
C ASN A 278 -30.55 -13.36 32.72
N GLN A 279 -31.46 -12.75 31.97
CA GLN A 279 -32.45 -13.45 31.13
C GLN A 279 -31.83 -14.07 29.86
N GLY A 280 -30.53 -13.90 29.61
CA GLY A 280 -29.82 -14.45 28.46
C GLY A 280 -29.95 -13.63 27.17
N MET A 281 -30.48 -12.40 27.23
CA MET A 281 -30.58 -11.55 26.04
C MET A 281 -29.20 -11.16 25.51
N THR A 282 -29.10 -11.00 24.18
CA THR A 282 -27.87 -10.49 23.56
C THR A 282 -27.69 -9.00 23.86
N VAL A 283 -26.44 -8.51 23.92
CA VAL A 283 -26.16 -7.09 24.23
C VAL A 283 -26.84 -6.13 23.26
N SER A 284 -27.04 -6.54 22.00
CA SER A 284 -27.77 -5.74 21.01
C SER A 284 -29.26 -5.65 21.34
N ALA A 285 -29.88 -6.75 21.76
CA ALA A 285 -31.29 -6.77 22.17
C ALA A 285 -31.50 -5.96 23.47
N ILE A 286 -30.58 -6.11 24.43
CA ILE A 286 -30.57 -5.29 25.66
C ILE A 286 -30.47 -3.80 25.32
N ALA A 287 -29.60 -3.43 24.38
CA ALA A 287 -29.42 -2.05 23.96
C ALA A 287 -30.69 -1.46 23.32
N ALA A 288 -31.35 -2.22 22.44
CA ALA A 288 -32.63 -1.83 21.85
C ALA A 288 -33.73 -1.68 22.91
N GLU A 289 -33.86 -2.65 23.81
CA GLU A 289 -34.85 -2.68 24.88
C GLU A 289 -34.69 -1.53 25.89
N VAL A 290 -33.44 -1.21 26.25
CA VAL A 290 -33.13 -0.12 27.21
C VAL A 290 -33.11 1.26 26.52
N GLY A 291 -33.19 1.32 25.18
CA GLY A 291 -33.13 2.57 24.43
C GLY A 291 -31.76 3.23 24.46
N VAL A 292 -30.67 2.46 24.50
CA VAL A 292 -29.30 2.98 24.48
C VAL A 292 -28.45 2.37 23.37
N HIS A 293 -27.39 3.06 22.98
CA HIS A 293 -26.44 2.51 22.01
C HIS A 293 -25.74 1.25 22.57
N VAL A 294 -25.45 0.27 21.70
CA VAL A 294 -24.81 -1.01 22.07
C VAL A 294 -23.51 -0.81 22.86
N ILE A 295 -22.73 0.22 22.54
CA ILE A 295 -21.49 0.55 23.27
C ILE A 295 -21.78 0.95 24.72
N THR A 296 -22.89 1.66 24.98
CA THR A 296 -23.30 2.08 26.33
C THR A 296 -23.73 0.87 27.15
N ALA A 297 -24.57 -0.01 26.59
CA ALA A 297 -24.94 -1.27 27.24
C ALA A 297 -23.71 -2.13 27.57
N ARG A 298 -22.71 -2.20 26.67
CA ARG A 298 -21.42 -2.87 26.94
C ARG A 298 -20.64 -2.23 28.08
N LYS A 299 -20.56 -0.90 28.13
CA LYS A 299 -19.88 -0.17 29.21
C LYS A 299 -20.55 -0.41 30.55
N ASP A 300 -21.88 -0.41 30.58
CA ASP A 300 -22.65 -0.65 31.80
C ASP A 300 -22.50 -2.09 32.30
N LEU A 301 -22.58 -3.10 31.42
CA LEU A 301 -22.28 -4.49 31.76
C LEU A 301 -20.84 -4.68 32.27
N ARG A 302 -19.85 -3.99 31.67
CA ARG A 302 -18.46 -4.04 32.14
C ARG A 302 -18.31 -3.40 33.53
N ALA A 303 -18.99 -2.27 33.76
CA ALA A 303 -18.99 -1.62 35.07
C ALA A 303 -19.64 -2.48 36.16
N LEU A 304 -20.56 -3.38 35.76
CA LEU A 304 -21.19 -4.39 36.62
C LEU A 304 -20.36 -5.68 36.76
N GLY A 305 -19.15 -5.73 36.20
CA GLY A 305 -18.25 -6.89 36.33
C GLY A 305 -18.50 -8.02 35.33
N PHE A 306 -19.45 -7.88 34.40
CA PHE A 306 -19.68 -8.88 33.37
C PHE A 306 -18.57 -8.82 32.30
N ALA A 307 -17.79 -9.91 32.21
CA ALA A 307 -16.84 -10.11 31.13
C ALA A 307 -17.58 -10.49 29.84
N ILE A 308 -17.96 -9.48 29.04
CA ILE A 308 -18.51 -9.73 27.69
C ILE A 308 -17.38 -10.26 26.82
N LEU A 309 -17.24 -11.58 26.74
CA LEU A 309 -16.33 -12.21 25.79
C LEU A 309 -16.85 -11.88 24.36
N PRO A 310 -16.06 -11.20 23.52
CA PRO A 310 -16.47 -10.87 22.16
C PRO A 310 -16.84 -12.11 21.33
N GLN A 311 -16.38 -13.29 21.77
CA GLN A 311 -16.64 -14.57 21.12
C GLN A 311 -18.09 -15.03 21.22
N LYS A 312 -18.82 -14.78 22.32
CA LYS A 312 -20.21 -15.29 22.45
C LYS A 312 -21.17 -14.56 21.50
N GLU A 313 -20.98 -13.26 21.30
CA GLU A 313 -21.69 -12.50 20.25
C GLU A 313 -21.21 -12.85 18.84
N ALA A 314 -19.91 -13.16 18.65
CA ALA A 314 -19.38 -13.54 17.34
C ALA A 314 -19.83 -14.95 16.91
N LEU A 315 -19.99 -15.88 17.86
CA LEU A 315 -20.55 -17.22 17.63
C LEU A 315 -22.03 -17.14 17.26
N MET A 316 -22.82 -16.33 17.99
CA MET A 316 -24.27 -16.23 17.77
C MET A 316 -24.64 -15.43 16.51
N ARG A 317 -23.76 -14.56 15.99
CA ARG A 317 -24.05 -13.74 14.79
C ARG A 317 -23.69 -14.37 13.45
N GLY A 318 -23.44 -15.69 13.38
CA GLY A 318 -23.22 -16.34 12.08
C GLY A 318 -22.15 -15.64 11.22
N ARG A 319 -21.09 -15.09 11.85
CA ARG A 319 -20.02 -14.40 11.12
C ARG A 319 -19.33 -15.31 10.11
N SER A 320 -19.41 -16.63 10.29
CA SER A 320 -18.99 -17.61 9.30
C SER A 320 -19.83 -17.52 8.02
N GLY A 321 -21.16 -17.38 8.12
CA GLY A 321 -22.09 -17.28 6.99
C GLY A 321 -21.86 -15.99 6.20
N ARG A 322 -22.01 -14.82 6.83
CA ARG A 322 -21.83 -13.53 6.13
C ARG A 322 -20.40 -13.34 5.60
N ALA A 323 -19.38 -13.82 6.31
CA ALA A 323 -18.01 -13.77 5.78
C ALA A 323 -17.77 -14.80 4.67
N ALA A 324 -18.49 -15.93 4.65
CA ALA A 324 -18.48 -16.86 3.52
C ALA A 324 -19.18 -16.25 2.31
N GLU A 325 -20.38 -15.68 2.48
CA GLU A 325 -21.12 -14.97 1.44
C GLU A 325 -20.30 -13.82 0.84
N ILE A 326 -19.66 -12.99 1.68
CA ILE A 326 -18.77 -11.92 1.20
C ILE A 326 -17.56 -12.49 0.45
N ARG A 327 -16.97 -13.60 0.92
CA ARG A 327 -15.84 -14.25 0.21
C ARG A 327 -16.28 -14.81 -1.13
N GLU A 328 -17.45 -15.44 -1.20
CA GLU A 328 -18.03 -15.96 -2.43
C GLU A 328 -18.36 -14.84 -3.42
N ALA A 329 -18.97 -13.74 -2.95
CA ALA A 329 -19.24 -12.57 -3.76
C ALA A 329 -17.95 -11.91 -4.29
N ILE A 330 -16.89 -11.84 -3.46
CA ILE A 330 -15.58 -11.36 -3.90
C ILE A 330 -14.97 -12.30 -4.94
N ALA A 331 -15.07 -13.62 -4.76
CA ALA A 331 -14.53 -14.60 -5.71
C ALA A 331 -15.22 -14.49 -7.07
N LYS A 332 -16.56 -14.49 -7.12
CA LYS A 332 -17.34 -14.31 -8.36
C LYS A 332 -16.98 -13.00 -9.07
N ARG A 333 -16.79 -11.92 -8.31
CA ARG A 333 -16.36 -10.64 -8.87
C ARG A 333 -14.92 -10.66 -9.39
N ASP A 334 -14.03 -11.39 -8.71
CA ASP A 334 -12.65 -11.56 -9.15
C ASP A 334 -12.57 -12.39 -10.44
N ASP A 335 -13.48 -13.34 -10.66
CA ASP A 335 -13.62 -14.09 -11.92
C ASP A 335 -14.04 -13.15 -13.07
N VAL A 336 -15.09 -12.34 -12.88
CA VAL A 336 -15.53 -11.35 -13.89
C VAL A 336 -14.40 -10.37 -14.24
N ILE A 337 -13.64 -9.89 -13.25
CA ILE A 337 -12.50 -9.01 -13.50
C ILE A 337 -11.41 -9.73 -14.31
N ARG A 338 -11.19 -11.03 -14.10
CA ARG A 338 -10.23 -11.82 -14.89
C ARG A 338 -10.62 -11.87 -16.36
N ASP A 339 -11.89 -12.15 -16.65
CA ASP A 339 -12.39 -12.25 -18.03
C ASP A 339 -12.28 -10.91 -18.75
N LEU A 340 -12.69 -9.81 -18.10
CA LEU A 340 -12.57 -8.46 -18.69
C LEU A 340 -11.12 -8.03 -18.94
N VAL A 341 -10.16 -8.51 -18.15
CA VAL A 341 -8.73 -8.27 -18.40
C VAL A 341 -8.24 -9.09 -19.59
N ALA A 342 -8.71 -10.33 -19.73
CA ALA A 342 -8.38 -11.17 -20.89
C ALA A 342 -8.93 -10.56 -22.20
N ASP A 343 -10.09 -9.91 -22.12
CA ASP A 343 -10.67 -9.11 -23.21
C ASP A 343 -9.89 -7.81 -23.51
N GLY A 344 -8.87 -7.48 -22.71
CA GLY A 344 -7.99 -6.35 -22.92
C GLY A 344 -8.54 -4.99 -22.46
N LEU A 345 -9.58 -4.98 -21.63
CA LEU A 345 -10.15 -3.72 -21.12
C LEU A 345 -9.17 -2.98 -20.19
N THR A 346 -9.29 -1.66 -20.19
CA THR A 346 -8.57 -0.77 -19.26
C THR A 346 -9.19 -0.82 -17.86
N GLN A 347 -8.43 -0.33 -16.85
CA GLN A 347 -8.93 -0.29 -15.46
C GLN A 347 -10.21 0.54 -15.31
N ASP A 348 -10.35 1.62 -16.09
CA ASP A 348 -11.52 2.51 -16.03
C ASP A 348 -12.76 1.88 -16.66
N GLU A 349 -12.59 1.14 -17.76
CA GLU A 349 -13.67 0.37 -18.39
C GLU A 349 -14.13 -0.78 -17.50
N ILE A 350 -13.18 -1.52 -16.88
CA ILE A 350 -13.49 -2.57 -15.90
C ILE A 350 -14.23 -1.96 -14.71
N ALA A 351 -13.77 -0.82 -14.19
CA ALA A 351 -14.40 -0.12 -13.07
C ALA A 351 -15.85 0.27 -13.38
N SER A 352 -16.08 0.87 -14.55
CA SER A 352 -17.42 1.25 -15.02
C SER A 352 -18.33 0.03 -15.20
N ARG A 353 -17.80 -1.08 -15.74
CA ARG A 353 -18.59 -2.28 -16.03
C ARG A 353 -18.93 -3.11 -14.80
N VAL A 354 -18.04 -3.17 -13.81
CA VAL A 354 -18.25 -3.90 -12.55
C VAL A 354 -18.94 -3.02 -11.49
N GLY A 355 -19.06 -1.71 -11.73
CA GLY A 355 -19.65 -0.77 -10.77
C GLY A 355 -18.76 -0.54 -9.54
N LEU A 356 -17.44 -0.52 -9.73
CA LEU A 356 -16.46 -0.30 -8.67
C LEU A 356 -15.65 0.97 -8.91
N ALA A 357 -15.13 1.55 -7.83
CA ALA A 357 -14.10 2.57 -7.96
C ALA A 357 -12.82 1.99 -8.60
N VAL A 358 -12.18 2.76 -9.49
CA VAL A 358 -10.94 2.39 -10.20
C VAL A 358 -9.85 1.90 -9.23
N ASN A 359 -9.71 2.54 -8.07
CA ASN A 359 -8.72 2.13 -7.06
C ASN A 359 -9.00 0.74 -6.46
N THR A 360 -10.28 0.34 -6.37
CA THR A 360 -10.68 -1.00 -5.92
C THR A 360 -10.30 -2.04 -6.97
N VAL A 361 -10.57 -1.76 -8.25
CA VAL A 361 -10.14 -2.62 -9.37
C VAL A 361 -8.62 -2.77 -9.38
N ARG A 362 -7.87 -1.65 -9.27
CA ARG A 362 -6.41 -1.67 -9.19
C ARG A 362 -5.87 -2.56 -8.06
N ARG A 363 -6.46 -2.49 -6.86
CA ARG A 363 -6.08 -3.35 -5.73
C ARG A 363 -6.43 -4.82 -5.97
N THR A 364 -7.60 -5.09 -6.55
CA THR A 364 -8.01 -6.46 -6.92
C THR A 364 -7.06 -7.06 -7.94
N LEU A 365 -6.73 -6.33 -9.01
CA LEU A 365 -5.76 -6.75 -10.02
C LEU A 365 -4.40 -7.07 -9.41
N ALA A 366 -3.87 -6.19 -8.56
CA ALA A 366 -2.61 -6.42 -7.85
C ALA A 366 -2.64 -7.66 -6.95
N ARG A 367 -3.76 -7.89 -6.24
CA ARG A 367 -3.97 -9.10 -5.41
C ARG A 367 -4.03 -10.37 -6.25
N LEU A 368 -4.61 -10.31 -7.44
CA LEU A 368 -4.70 -11.42 -8.39
C LEU A 368 -3.40 -11.63 -9.19
N GLY A 369 -2.38 -10.79 -9.00
CA GLY A 369 -1.15 -10.83 -9.80
C GLY A 369 -1.35 -10.41 -11.26
N LEU A 370 -2.53 -9.88 -11.59
CA LEU A 370 -2.85 -9.42 -12.93
C LEU A 370 -2.34 -8.00 -13.09
N ARG A 371 -1.53 -7.82 -14.13
CA ARG A 371 -1.30 -6.49 -14.66
C ARG A 371 -2.30 -6.34 -15.78
N THR A 372 -3.34 -5.52 -15.60
CA THR A 372 -3.83 -4.79 -16.76
C THR A 372 -2.59 -4.10 -17.29
N GLY A 373 -2.12 -4.51 -18.47
CA GLY A 373 -1.06 -3.78 -19.11
C GLY A 373 -1.45 -2.30 -19.07
N ARG A 374 -0.47 -1.40 -19.24
CA ARG A 374 -0.80 -0.32 -20.17
C ARG A 374 -1.20 -1.09 -21.41
N VAL A 375 -2.51 -1.34 -21.59
CA VAL A 375 -3.08 -1.85 -22.84
C VAL A 375 -2.27 -1.11 -23.86
N ASN A 376 -1.55 -1.83 -24.71
CA ASN A 376 -0.51 -1.21 -25.50
C ASN A 376 -1.26 -0.25 -26.42
N VAL A 377 -1.50 0.98 -25.95
CA VAL A 377 -2.43 1.94 -26.54
C VAL A 377 -1.90 2.23 -27.92
N ILE A 378 -0.58 2.20 -28.02
CA ILE A 378 0.23 2.18 -29.22
C ILE A 378 -0.16 1.03 -30.15
N GLU A 379 -0.30 -0.20 -29.67
CA GLU A 379 -0.63 -1.38 -30.50
C GLU A 379 -2.08 -1.38 -30.98
N ILE A 380 -3.05 -1.08 -30.12
CA ILE A 380 -4.46 -0.93 -30.54
C ILE A 380 -4.60 0.23 -31.54
N ARG A 381 -3.94 1.36 -31.26
CA ARG A 381 -3.90 2.51 -32.17
C ARG A 381 -3.26 2.12 -33.50
N ARG A 382 -2.14 1.40 -33.47
CA ARG A 382 -1.46 0.87 -34.67
C ARG A 382 -2.36 -0.07 -35.47
N GLN A 383 -3.09 -0.99 -34.83
CA GLN A 383 -4.04 -1.86 -35.52
C GLN A 383 -5.15 -1.05 -36.22
N LYS A 384 -5.69 0.00 -35.58
CA LYS A 384 -6.67 0.89 -36.20
C LYS A 384 -6.07 1.66 -37.38
N VAL A 385 -4.87 2.21 -37.22
CA VAL A 385 -4.11 2.88 -38.30
C VAL A 385 -3.87 1.92 -39.47
N ALA A 386 -3.47 0.68 -39.19
CA ALA A 386 -3.26 -0.36 -40.20
C ALA A 386 -4.53 -0.66 -41.00
N LYS A 387 -5.66 -0.87 -40.30
CA LYS A 387 -6.96 -1.16 -40.91
C LYS A 387 -7.44 0.00 -41.80
N MET A 388 -7.36 1.24 -41.31
CA MET A 388 -7.74 2.41 -42.10
C MET A 388 -6.83 2.59 -43.32
N ARG A 389 -5.52 2.34 -43.16
CA ARG A 389 -4.57 2.44 -44.27
C ARG A 389 -4.79 1.37 -45.33
N ALA A 390 -5.10 0.14 -44.93
CA ALA A 390 -5.48 -0.94 -45.83
C ALA A 390 -6.77 -0.63 -46.62
N ALA A 391 -7.68 0.16 -46.04
CA ALA A 391 -8.86 0.68 -46.72
C ALA A 391 -8.58 1.91 -47.63
N GLY A 392 -7.32 2.31 -47.79
CA GLY A 392 -6.92 3.43 -48.65
C GLY A 392 -7.02 4.82 -48.01
N ALA A 393 -7.34 4.92 -46.72
CA ALA A 393 -7.50 6.21 -46.05
C ALA A 393 -6.21 7.06 -46.08
N THR A 394 -6.38 8.37 -46.28
CA THR A 394 -5.29 9.35 -46.26
C THR A 394 -4.83 9.65 -44.83
N LEU A 395 -3.62 10.20 -44.67
CA LEU A 395 -3.10 10.60 -43.35
C LEU A 395 -4.03 11.59 -42.63
N ALA A 396 -4.65 12.51 -43.37
CA ALA A 396 -5.57 13.51 -42.83
C ALA A 396 -6.85 12.85 -42.28
N GLU A 397 -7.42 11.89 -43.01
CA GLU A 397 -8.60 11.14 -42.57
C GLU A 397 -8.33 10.31 -41.32
N ILE A 398 -7.17 9.64 -41.26
CA ILE A 398 -6.76 8.84 -40.08
C ILE A 398 -6.56 9.76 -38.86
N THR A 399 -5.94 10.92 -39.06
CA THR A 399 -5.72 11.94 -38.02
C THR A 399 -7.06 12.43 -37.46
N ALA A 400 -8.00 12.82 -38.33
CA ALA A 400 -9.32 13.31 -37.94
C ALA A 400 -10.16 12.23 -37.23
N ALA A 401 -10.15 11.00 -37.73
CA ALA A 401 -10.93 9.90 -37.15
C ALA A 401 -10.43 9.45 -35.77
N LEU A 402 -9.12 9.47 -35.53
CA LEU A 402 -8.53 8.99 -34.28
C LEU A 402 -8.22 10.11 -33.27
N GLY A 403 -8.32 11.38 -33.67
CA GLY A 403 -8.01 12.53 -32.80
C GLY A 403 -6.54 12.58 -32.37
N ILE A 404 -5.62 12.09 -33.20
CA ILE A 404 -4.17 12.04 -32.92
C ILE A 404 -3.40 12.87 -33.94
N SER A 405 -2.24 13.42 -33.56
CA SER A 405 -1.39 14.20 -34.47
C SER A 405 -0.97 13.41 -35.71
N SER A 406 -0.83 14.08 -36.86
CA SER A 406 -0.32 13.48 -38.10
C SER A 406 1.07 12.84 -37.93
N TYR A 407 1.93 13.42 -37.09
CA TYR A 407 3.24 12.86 -36.74
C TYR A 407 3.13 11.47 -36.11
N THR A 408 2.22 11.30 -35.15
CA THR A 408 1.99 10.02 -34.46
C THR A 408 1.49 8.95 -35.44
N VAL A 409 0.54 9.30 -36.33
CA VAL A 409 0.06 8.40 -37.39
C VAL A 409 1.22 7.96 -38.28
N THR A 410 2.09 8.89 -38.67
CA THR A 410 3.25 8.60 -39.52
C THR A 410 4.23 7.65 -38.83
N MET A 411 4.50 7.85 -37.54
CA MET A 411 5.36 6.95 -36.76
C MET A 411 4.75 5.56 -36.61
N ASP A 412 3.43 5.45 -36.45
CA ASP A 412 2.75 4.16 -36.39
C ASP A 412 2.77 3.44 -37.74
N ILE A 413 2.51 4.14 -38.85
CA ILE A 413 2.63 3.60 -40.21
C ILE A 413 4.06 3.09 -40.46
N ARG A 414 5.07 3.84 -40.02
CA ARG A 414 6.49 3.45 -40.09
C ARG A 414 6.80 2.22 -39.25
N ALA A 415 6.34 2.19 -38.01
CA ALA A 415 6.55 1.05 -37.11
C ALA A 415 5.88 -0.24 -37.62
N LEU A 416 4.76 -0.10 -38.35
CA LEU A 416 4.04 -1.21 -38.97
C LEU A 416 4.62 -1.63 -40.33
N GLY A 417 5.63 -0.94 -40.85
CA GLY A 417 6.18 -1.21 -42.19
C GLY A 417 5.22 -0.86 -43.33
N LEU A 418 4.18 -0.07 -43.07
CA LEU A 418 3.17 0.34 -44.06
C LEU A 418 3.60 1.60 -44.85
N VAL A 419 4.87 2.00 -44.75
CA VAL A 419 5.42 3.14 -45.49
C VAL A 419 5.57 2.73 -46.95
N GLY A 420 4.56 3.06 -47.73
CA GLY A 420 4.50 2.76 -49.16
C GLY A 420 5.47 3.55 -50.03
N GLU A 421 6.51 4.21 -49.51
CA GLU A 421 7.41 5.04 -50.32
C GLU A 421 8.15 4.21 -51.39
N LYS A 422 8.54 2.96 -51.08
CA LYS A 422 9.16 2.08 -52.07
C LYS A 422 8.17 1.59 -53.13
N ASN A 423 6.94 1.30 -52.74
CA ASN A 423 5.91 0.84 -53.68
C ASN A 423 5.34 1.98 -54.52
N ALA A 424 5.18 3.18 -53.97
CA ALA A 424 4.69 4.34 -54.71
C ALA A 424 5.68 4.77 -55.80
N LYS A 425 6.99 4.73 -55.51
CA LYS A 425 8.02 4.96 -56.54
C LYS A 425 8.01 3.85 -57.59
N ALA A 426 7.96 2.58 -57.19
CA ALA A 426 7.95 1.46 -58.14
C ALA A 426 6.69 1.44 -59.04
N GLU A 427 5.50 1.65 -58.48
CA GLU A 427 4.26 1.72 -59.27
C GLU A 427 4.22 2.96 -60.16
N ARG A 428 4.68 4.11 -59.66
CA ARG A 428 4.85 5.31 -60.49
C ARG A 428 5.82 5.04 -61.64
N GLN A 429 6.94 4.37 -61.38
CA GLN A 429 7.92 3.99 -62.40
C GLN A 429 7.34 3.05 -63.46
N LYS A 430 6.55 2.03 -63.07
CA LYS A 430 5.80 1.18 -64.02
C LYS A 430 4.82 1.98 -64.88
N GLN A 431 4.12 2.96 -64.28
CA GLN A 431 3.21 3.84 -65.02
C GLN A 431 3.97 4.77 -65.97
N VAL A 432 5.13 5.30 -65.56
CA VAL A 432 6.02 6.08 -66.42
C VAL A 432 6.51 5.25 -67.61
N GLU A 433 6.94 4.01 -67.38
CA GLU A 433 7.35 3.08 -68.43
C GLU A 433 6.22 2.84 -69.44
N ARG A 434 5.00 2.55 -68.96
CA ARG A 434 3.81 2.38 -69.81
C ARG A 434 3.49 3.63 -70.63
N LEU A 435 3.35 4.80 -69.99
CA LEU A 435 3.02 6.05 -70.69
C LEU A 435 4.12 6.46 -71.67
N ARG A 436 5.38 6.11 -71.38
CA ARG A 436 6.52 6.34 -72.28
C ARG A 436 6.46 5.43 -73.50
N ALA A 437 6.09 4.17 -73.33
CA ALA A 437 5.85 3.23 -74.44
C ALA A 437 4.70 3.70 -75.35
N GLU A 438 3.69 4.36 -74.79
CA GLU A 438 2.59 5.01 -75.53
C GLU A 438 3.03 6.32 -76.24
N GLY A 439 4.31 6.71 -76.16
CA GLY A 439 4.86 7.89 -76.84
C GLY A 439 4.53 9.23 -76.19
N MET A 440 4.06 9.22 -74.93
CA MET A 440 3.65 10.44 -74.24
C MET A 440 4.84 11.34 -73.89
N SER A 441 4.65 12.67 -73.99
CA SER A 441 5.68 13.63 -73.61
C SER A 441 5.83 13.72 -72.08
N ILE A 442 7.02 14.10 -71.59
CA ILE A 442 7.31 14.22 -70.15
C ILE A 442 6.29 15.12 -69.44
N ARG A 443 5.86 16.21 -70.09
CA ARG A 443 4.85 17.14 -69.58
C ARG A 443 3.49 16.47 -69.38
N LYS A 444 3.02 15.72 -70.38
CA LYS A 444 1.75 15.00 -70.29
C LYS A 444 1.79 13.87 -69.25
N MET A 445 2.92 13.17 -69.12
CA MET A 445 3.10 12.16 -68.07
C MET A 445 3.07 12.77 -66.66
N ALA A 446 3.74 13.91 -66.47
CA ALA A 446 3.75 14.65 -65.19
C ALA A 446 2.34 15.08 -64.77
N GLU A 447 1.55 15.57 -65.73
CA GLU A 447 0.14 15.94 -65.52
C GLU A 447 -0.73 14.72 -65.21
N ALA A 448 -0.62 13.63 -65.99
CA ALA A 448 -1.38 12.40 -65.80
C ALA A 448 -1.12 11.76 -64.43
N LEU A 449 0.13 11.78 -63.97
CA LEU A 449 0.56 11.18 -62.70
C LEU A 449 0.53 12.17 -61.52
N ARG A 450 0.15 13.44 -61.77
CA ARG A 450 0.14 14.54 -60.78
C ARG A 450 1.44 14.68 -60.00
N VAL A 451 2.57 14.55 -60.70
CA VAL A 451 3.92 14.74 -60.13
C VAL A 451 4.69 15.80 -60.90
N SER A 452 5.78 16.29 -60.34
CA SER A 452 6.60 17.29 -61.03
C SER A 452 7.29 16.69 -62.26
N HIS A 453 7.54 17.53 -63.27
CA HIS A 453 8.32 17.14 -64.45
C HIS A 453 9.70 16.59 -64.07
N ALA A 454 10.34 17.18 -63.06
CA ALA A 454 11.64 16.75 -62.55
C ALA A 454 11.57 15.31 -62.00
N THR A 455 10.50 14.96 -61.28
CA THR A 455 10.27 13.60 -60.77
C THR A 455 10.19 12.58 -61.91
N ILE A 456 9.43 12.89 -62.97
CA ILE A 456 9.32 12.03 -64.15
C ILE A 456 10.66 11.89 -64.87
N SER A 457 11.41 12.98 -65.02
CA SER A 457 12.75 12.94 -65.64
C SER A 457 13.72 12.04 -64.87
N VAL A 458 13.70 12.10 -63.53
CA VAL A 458 14.51 11.23 -62.68
C VAL A 458 14.09 9.77 -62.83
N ASP A 459 12.77 9.49 -62.81
CA ASP A 459 12.27 8.12 -62.99
C ASP A 459 12.64 7.55 -64.37
N ILE A 460 12.54 8.33 -65.45
CA ILE A 460 12.97 7.93 -66.80
C ILE A 460 14.47 7.62 -66.84
N ALA A 461 15.29 8.44 -66.19
CA ALA A 461 16.73 8.24 -66.14
C ALA A 461 17.10 6.97 -65.35
N GLU A 462 16.47 6.76 -64.19
CA GLU A 462 16.68 5.55 -63.38
C GLU A 462 16.22 4.27 -64.07
N LEU A 463 15.15 4.33 -64.89
CA LEU A 463 14.66 3.20 -65.69
C LEU A 463 15.50 2.94 -66.95
N GLY A 464 16.51 3.76 -67.24
CA GLY A 464 17.31 3.61 -68.46
C GLY A 464 16.56 3.96 -69.75
N LEU A 465 15.41 4.65 -69.65
CA LEU A 465 14.57 5.06 -70.79
C LEU A 465 15.00 6.41 -71.39
N ALA A 466 16.26 6.81 -71.14
CA ALA A 466 16.85 8.07 -71.60
C ALA A 466 17.19 8.03 -73.10
N GLY A 467 16.18 7.81 -73.93
CA GLY A 467 16.23 7.96 -75.39
C GLY A 467 15.20 8.99 -75.86
N LYS A 468 15.44 9.64 -77.01
CA LYS A 468 14.40 10.46 -77.66
C LYS A 468 13.17 9.55 -77.84
N PRO A 469 11.96 9.98 -77.42
CA PRO A 469 10.77 9.16 -77.59
C PRO A 469 10.66 8.84 -79.08
N ASN A 470 10.52 7.54 -79.39
CA ASN A 470 10.47 7.06 -80.76
C ASN A 470 9.36 7.84 -81.45
N ARG A 471 9.70 8.80 -82.33
CA ARG A 471 8.70 9.56 -83.07
C ARG A 471 7.95 8.50 -83.87
N PRO A 472 6.61 8.37 -83.73
CA PRO A 472 5.88 7.44 -84.58
C PRO A 472 6.25 7.82 -86.00
N MET A 473 6.92 6.90 -86.71
CA MET A 473 7.20 7.10 -88.12
C MET A 473 5.84 7.37 -88.74
N LYS A 474 5.65 8.55 -89.34
CA LYS A 474 4.44 8.86 -90.09
C LYS A 474 4.20 7.66 -91.00
N ALA A 475 3.11 6.94 -90.77
CA ALA A 475 2.72 5.85 -91.64
C ALA A 475 2.74 6.41 -93.07
N ALA A 476 3.59 5.82 -93.92
CA ALA A 476 3.61 6.16 -95.33
C ALA A 476 2.19 5.90 -95.86
N ALA A 477 1.60 6.97 -96.40
CA ALA A 477 0.24 7.00 -96.92
C ALA A 477 0.07 6.04 -98.11
#